data_AF-A0A2S9V9P7-F1
#
_entry.id   AF-A0A2S9V9P7-F1
#
_cell.length_a   1.000
_cell.length_b   1.000
_cell.length_c   1.000
_cell.angle_alpha   90.00
_cell.angle_beta   90.00
_cell.angle_gamma   90.00
#
_symmetry.space_group_name_H-M   'P 1'
#
loop_
_entity.id
_entity.type
_entity.pdbx_description
1 polymer ?
#
loop_
_entity_poly.entity_id
_entity_poly.type
_entity_poly.pdbx_seq_one_letter_code
_entity_poly.pdbx_strand_id
1 'polypeptide(L)'
;MLVTHSHTYKRHRPEQTLLYQLVERHYPEFQKQLSQKGKSLPLHVVKEFEEFLRCGRLEHGFLRVVCDDCKHEKLLAFSCKRRGFCPSCGARRMAESAKLLVEDVLHGYPVRQWVLSLPIPLRLLLA
;
A
#
# COMPACT_ATOMS: atom_id res chain seq x y z
N MET A 1 10.46 30.38 13.18
CA MET A 1 11.70 29.63 12.85
C MET A 1 11.28 28.24 12.38
N LEU A 2 11.31 28.00 11.07
CA LEU A 2 10.97 26.69 10.51
C LEU A 2 12.18 25.77 10.69
N VAL A 3 12.02 24.73 11.49
CA VAL A 3 13.04 23.70 11.68
C VAL A 3 13.24 23.00 10.33
N THR A 4 14.41 23.15 9.72
CA THR A 4 14.79 22.41 8.52
C THR A 4 15.07 20.97 8.91
N HIS A 5 14.05 20.10 8.85
CA HIS A 5 14.27 18.67 8.95
C HIS A 5 14.95 18.15 7.69
N SER A 6 16.23 17.82 7.79
CA SER A 6 16.94 17.07 6.76
C SER A 6 16.47 15.61 6.80
N HIS A 7 15.36 15.31 6.13
CA HIS A 7 14.91 13.93 5.96
C HIS A 7 15.76 13.25 4.88
N THR A 8 16.76 12.48 5.31
CA THR A 8 17.47 11.57 4.41
C THR A 8 16.50 10.45 4.00
N TYR A 9 16.20 10.37 2.70
CA TYR A 9 15.34 9.32 2.16
C TYR A 9 15.88 7.93 2.51
N LYS A 10 15.06 7.13 3.20
CA LYS A 10 15.32 5.70 3.43
C LYS A 10 14.41 4.89 2.53
N ARG A 11 14.99 4.00 1.73
CA ARG A 11 14.22 3.08 0.89
C ARG A 11 13.38 2.17 1.78
N HIS A 12 12.11 2.01 1.41
CA HIS A 12 11.26 0.99 1.98
C HIS A 12 11.82 -0.42 1.69
N ARG A 13 11.78 -1.31 2.68
CA ARG A 13 12.23 -2.71 2.60
C ARG A 13 11.08 -3.63 3.06
N PRO A 14 10.12 -3.95 2.19
CA PRO A 14 8.93 -4.73 2.53
C PRO A 14 9.28 -6.05 3.25
N GLU A 15 10.34 -6.72 2.82
CA GLU A 15 10.85 -8.00 3.34
C GLU A 15 11.22 -7.98 4.83
N GLN A 16 11.45 -6.79 5.38
CA GLN A 16 11.76 -6.59 6.79
C GLN A 16 10.51 -6.32 7.65
N THR A 17 9.33 -6.19 7.03
CA THR A 17 8.07 -5.93 7.75
C THR A 17 7.43 -7.23 8.22
N LEU A 18 6.79 -7.19 9.39
CA LEU A 18 6.12 -8.37 9.97
C LEU A 18 5.02 -8.92 9.05
N LEU A 19 4.18 -8.05 8.48
CA LEU A 19 3.10 -8.48 7.58
C LEU A 19 3.66 -9.23 6.38
N TYR A 20 4.71 -8.70 5.76
CA TYR A 20 5.34 -9.36 4.62
C TYR A 20 5.83 -10.76 4.99
N GLN A 21 6.59 -10.88 6.09
CA GLN A 21 7.16 -12.15 6.53
C GLN A 21 6.08 -13.18 6.87
N LEU A 22 4.96 -12.76 7.47
CA LEU A 22 3.83 -13.63 7.74
C LEU A 22 3.18 -14.13 6.44
N VAL A 23 2.93 -13.23 5.50
CA VAL A 23 2.33 -13.59 4.20
C VAL A 23 3.26 -14.52 3.42
N GLU A 24 4.54 -14.17 3.30
CA GLU A 24 5.54 -14.99 2.59
C GLU A 24 5.63 -16.40 3.17
N ARG A 25 5.61 -16.52 4.50
CA ARG A 25 5.70 -17.82 5.19
C ARG A 25 4.42 -18.65 5.07
N HIS A 26 3.26 -18.03 5.26
CA HIS A 26 2.02 -18.78 5.50
C HIS A 26 1.11 -18.88 4.27
N TYR A 27 1.23 -17.98 3.29
CA TYR A 27 0.37 -18.00 2.09
C TYR A 27 0.48 -19.30 1.28
N PRO A 28 1.68 -19.85 0.99
CA PRO A 28 1.77 -21.11 0.24
C PRO A 28 1.13 -22.30 0.97
N GLU A 29 1.32 -22.38 2.29
CA GLU A 29 0.72 -23.43 3.12
C GLU A 29 -0.81 -23.29 3.18
N PHE A 30 -1.32 -22.07 3.29
CA PHE A 30 -2.76 -21.80 3.20
C PHE A 30 -3.36 -22.25 1.87
N GLN A 31 -2.71 -21.95 0.74
CA GLN A 31 -3.16 -22.41 -0.57
C GLN A 31 -3.17 -23.95 -0.65
N LYS A 32 -2.12 -24.61 -0.14
CA LYS A 32 -2.04 -26.08 -0.10
C LYS A 32 -3.20 -26.71 0.69
N GLN A 33 -3.52 -26.16 1.85
CA GLN A 33 -4.63 -26.63 2.70
C GLN A 33 -6.00 -26.47 2.02
N LEU A 34 -6.20 -25.40 1.25
CA LEU A 34 -7.42 -25.23 0.46
C LEU A 34 -7.51 -26.27 -0.65
N SER A 35 -6.43 -26.48 -1.39
CA SER A 35 -6.38 -27.47 -2.47
C SER A 35 -6.66 -28.89 -1.98
N GLN A 36 -6.15 -29.26 -0.80
CA GLN A 36 -6.45 -30.56 -0.16
C GLN A 36 -7.95 -30.75 0.15
N LYS A 37 -8.69 -29.66 0.34
CA LYS A 37 -10.14 -29.67 0.56
C LYS A 37 -10.94 -29.51 -0.74
N GLY A 38 -10.28 -29.57 -1.90
CA GLY A 38 -10.89 -29.32 -3.21
C GLY A 38 -11.35 -27.87 -3.40
N LYS A 39 -10.80 -26.92 -2.65
CA LYS A 39 -11.14 -25.49 -2.72
C LYS A 39 -9.98 -24.69 -3.28
N SER A 40 -10.29 -23.55 -3.88
CA SER A 40 -9.30 -22.58 -4.36
C SER A 40 -9.73 -21.16 -4.00
N LEU A 41 -8.75 -20.25 -3.93
CA LEU A 41 -9.03 -18.83 -3.81
C LEU A 41 -9.49 -18.28 -5.16
N PRO A 42 -10.40 -17.30 -5.18
CA PRO A 42 -10.70 -16.55 -6.40
C PRO A 42 -9.42 -15.94 -6.99
N LEU A 43 -9.34 -15.89 -8.32
CA LEU A 43 -8.14 -15.41 -9.03
C LEU A 43 -7.70 -14.00 -8.60
N HIS A 44 -8.65 -13.11 -8.31
CA HIS A 44 -8.33 -11.75 -7.86
C HIS A 44 -7.63 -11.75 -6.48
N VAL A 45 -7.99 -12.68 -5.58
CA VAL A 45 -7.34 -12.82 -4.27
C VAL A 45 -5.92 -13.35 -4.45
N VAL A 46 -5.74 -14.37 -5.28
CA VAL A 46 -4.42 -14.93 -5.59
C VAL A 46 -3.49 -13.83 -6.12
N LYS A 47 -3.98 -13.04 -7.08
CA LYS A 47 -3.26 -11.93 -7.67
C LYS A 47 -2.87 -10.85 -6.65
N GLU A 48 -3.75 -10.54 -5.69
CA GLU A 48 -3.45 -9.58 -4.62
C GLU A 48 -2.26 -10.05 -3.75
N PHE A 49 -2.23 -11.32 -3.35
CA PHE A 49 -1.13 -11.88 -2.57
C PHE A 49 0.19 -11.91 -3.35
N GLU A 50 0.16 -12.39 -4.59
CA GLU A 50 1.35 -12.47 -5.45
C GLU A 50 1.93 -11.08 -5.73
N GLU A 51 1.09 -10.10 -6.05
CA GLU A 51 1.57 -8.75 -6.31
C GLU A 51 2.00 -8.02 -5.03
N PHE A 52 1.40 -8.32 -3.88
CA PHE A 52 1.87 -7.83 -2.59
C PHE A 52 3.29 -8.31 -2.29
N LEU A 53 3.57 -9.61 -2.49
CA LEU A 53 4.91 -10.18 -2.29
C LEU A 53 5.95 -9.58 -3.25
N ARG A 54 5.52 -9.10 -4.42
CA ARG A 54 6.41 -8.41 -5.37
C ARG A 54 6.59 -6.92 -5.10
N CYS A 55 5.67 -6.31 -4.36
CA CYS A 55 5.59 -4.86 -4.19
C CYS A 55 6.79 -4.31 -3.43
N GLY A 56 7.49 -3.32 -4.00
CA GLY A 56 8.57 -2.61 -3.32
C GLY A 56 9.92 -3.34 -3.29
N ARG A 57 10.05 -4.46 -4.02
CA ARG A 57 11.29 -5.24 -4.14
C ARG A 57 12.02 -4.87 -5.44
N LEU A 58 13.32 -4.59 -5.34
CA LEU A 58 14.12 -4.22 -6.52
C LEU A 58 14.28 -5.37 -7.53
N GLU A 59 14.29 -6.62 -7.05
CA GLU A 59 14.41 -7.81 -7.90
C GLU A 59 13.22 -8.00 -8.86
N HIS A 60 12.09 -7.33 -8.60
CA HIS A 60 10.90 -7.36 -9.46
C HIS A 60 10.78 -6.10 -10.34
N GLY A 61 11.84 -5.29 -10.40
CA GLY A 61 11.94 -4.12 -11.26
C GLY A 61 11.91 -2.79 -10.49
N PHE A 62 12.55 -1.79 -11.10
CA PHE A 62 12.70 -0.46 -10.53
C PHE A 62 12.89 0.60 -11.62
N LEU A 63 12.64 1.86 -11.25
CA LEU A 63 13.05 3.05 -11.99
C LEU A 63 14.32 3.60 -11.38
N ARG A 64 15.29 3.96 -12.22
CA ARG A 64 16.46 4.74 -11.81
C ARG A 64 16.21 6.20 -12.12
N VAL A 65 16.16 7.03 -11.08
CA VAL A 65 16.04 8.49 -11.20
C VAL A 65 17.41 9.08 -10.96
N VAL A 66 17.90 9.89 -11.89
CA VAL A 66 19.19 10.57 -11.81
C VAL A 66 18.94 12.07 -11.90
N CYS A 67 19.56 12.84 -11.03
CA CYS A 67 19.54 14.30 -11.12
C CYS A 67 20.49 14.77 -12.23
N ASP A 68 20.01 15.64 -13.12
CA ASP A 68 20.83 16.13 -14.23
C ASP A 68 21.98 17.04 -13.78
N ASP A 69 21.82 17.77 -12.67
CA ASP A 69 22.83 18.70 -12.17
C ASP A 69 23.90 17.99 -11.33
N CYS A 70 23.49 17.27 -10.27
CA CYS A 70 24.42 16.69 -9.29
C CYS A 70 24.72 15.20 -9.49
N LYS A 71 24.10 14.57 -10.50
CA LYS A 71 24.23 13.13 -10.83
C LYS A 71 23.88 12.16 -9.71
N HIS A 72 23.28 12.64 -8.62
CA HIS A 72 22.79 11.77 -7.55
C HIS A 72 21.69 10.85 -8.10
N GLU A 73 21.78 9.56 -7.77
CA GLU A 73 20.85 8.55 -8.23
C GLU A 73 20.00 7.95 -7.11
N LYS A 74 18.75 7.60 -7.45
CA LYS A 74 17.83 6.87 -6.58
C LYS A 74 17.15 5.75 -7.35
N LEU A 75 17.08 4.58 -6.71
CA LEU A 75 16.31 3.45 -7.21
C LEU A 75 14.92 3.43 -6.57
N LEU A 76 13.89 3.43 -7.41
CA LEU A 76 12.49 3.38 -7.00
C LEU A 76 11.90 2.04 -7.43
N ALA A 77 11.68 1.15 -6.46
CA ALA A 77 11.04 -0.13 -6.72
C ALA A 77 9.60 0.05 -7.23
N PHE A 78 9.13 -0.87 -8.07
CA PHE A 78 7.73 -0.85 -8.50
C PHE A 78 6.76 -1.14 -7.36
N SER A 79 5.55 -0.60 -7.49
CA SER A 79 4.47 -0.76 -6.52
C SER A 79 3.35 -1.59 -7.15
N CYS A 80 2.64 -2.41 -6.37
CA CYS A 80 1.53 -3.21 -6.88
C CYS A 80 0.32 -2.35 -7.31
N LYS A 81 0.19 -1.12 -6.75
CA LYS A 81 -0.91 -0.18 -7.04
C LYS A 81 -2.32 -0.74 -6.72
N ARG A 82 -2.41 -1.85 -5.99
CA ARG A 82 -3.66 -2.52 -5.64
C ARG A 82 -4.49 -1.76 -4.61
N ARG A 83 -5.71 -2.23 -4.37
CA ARG A 83 -6.64 -1.68 -3.36
C ARG A 83 -6.89 -2.64 -2.20
N GLY A 84 -6.24 -3.80 -2.18
CA GLY A 84 -6.32 -4.75 -1.07
C GLY A 84 -5.49 -4.30 0.14
N PHE A 85 -4.78 -5.25 0.74
CA PHE A 85 -4.19 -5.09 2.07
C PHE A 85 -2.76 -4.51 2.08
N CYS A 86 -2.17 -4.18 0.92
CA CYS A 86 -0.81 -3.65 0.83
C CYS A 86 -0.70 -2.28 1.54
N PRO A 87 -0.02 -2.19 2.71
CA PRO A 87 -0.04 -0.96 3.50
C PRO A 87 0.69 0.19 2.80
N SER A 88 1.79 -0.09 2.10
CA SER A 88 2.55 0.94 1.38
C SER A 88 1.75 1.57 0.25
N CYS A 89 1.03 0.77 -0.54
CA CYS A 89 0.19 1.28 -1.62
C CYS A 89 -1.08 1.96 -1.10
N GLY A 90 -1.69 1.41 -0.04
CA GLY A 90 -2.82 2.03 0.65
C GLY A 90 -2.47 3.41 1.20
N ALA A 91 -1.36 3.51 1.95
CA ALA A 91 -0.88 4.76 2.50
C ALA A 91 -0.52 5.79 1.42
N ARG A 92 0.14 5.37 0.33
CA ARG A 92 0.41 6.27 -0.80
C ARG A 92 -0.89 6.82 -1.39
N ARG A 93 -1.87 5.95 -1.65
CA ARG A 93 -3.17 6.40 -2.19
C ARG A 93 -3.88 7.35 -1.24
N MET A 94 -3.87 7.06 0.07
CA MET A 94 -4.48 7.95 1.07
C MET A 94 -3.84 9.35 1.04
N ALA A 95 -2.51 9.41 0.94
CA ALA A 95 -1.79 10.68 0.84
C ALA A 95 -2.10 11.41 -0.48
N GLU A 96 -2.13 10.70 -1.61
CA GLU A 96 -2.49 11.26 -2.92
C GLU A 96 -3.94 11.79 -2.93
N SER A 97 -4.88 11.04 -2.37
CA SER A 97 -6.29 11.47 -2.23
C SER A 97 -6.43 12.66 -1.30
N ALA A 98 -5.71 12.69 -0.18
CA ALA A 98 -5.72 13.85 0.72
C ALA A 98 -5.20 15.10 0.02
N LYS A 99 -4.12 14.98 -0.74
CA LYS A 99 -3.57 16.09 -1.54
C LYS A 99 -4.62 16.62 -2.53
N LEU A 100 -5.19 15.73 -3.35
CA LEU A 100 -6.25 16.08 -4.31
C LEU A 100 -7.41 16.82 -3.64
N LEU A 101 -7.88 16.30 -2.49
CA LEU A 101 -8.98 16.90 -1.78
C LEU A 101 -8.64 18.32 -1.30
N VAL A 102 -7.46 18.53 -0.74
CA VAL A 102 -7.06 19.84 -0.22
C VAL A 102 -6.82 20.86 -1.33
N GLU A 103 -6.14 20.47 -2.40
CA GLU A 103 -5.70 21.38 -3.46
C GLU A 103 -6.81 21.66 -4.48
N ASP A 104 -7.53 20.63 -4.92
CA ASP A 104 -8.36 20.70 -6.12
C ASP A 104 -9.87 20.60 -5.86
N VAL A 105 -10.29 20.14 -4.67
CA VAL A 105 -11.71 19.93 -4.36
C VAL A 105 -12.23 20.90 -3.31
N LEU A 106 -11.51 20.99 -2.19
CA LEU A 106 -11.94 21.75 -1.02
C LEU A 106 -11.40 23.18 -1.01
N HIS A 107 -10.35 23.50 -1.78
CA HIS A 107 -9.80 24.85 -1.93
C HIS A 107 -9.61 25.63 -0.60
N GLY A 108 -9.25 24.94 0.48
CA GLY A 108 -9.08 25.55 1.80
C GLY A 108 -10.38 25.91 2.54
N TYR A 109 -11.56 25.58 2.01
CA TYR A 109 -12.82 25.73 2.74
C TYR A 109 -12.81 24.90 4.04
N PRO A 110 -13.34 25.45 5.14
CA PRO A 110 -13.38 24.73 6.42
C PRO A 110 -14.26 23.47 6.28
N VAL A 111 -13.64 22.31 6.48
CA VAL A 111 -14.33 21.02 6.51
C VAL A 111 -14.64 20.58 7.93
N ARG A 112 -15.84 20.07 8.15
CA ARG A 112 -16.25 19.44 9.40
C ARG A 112 -16.36 17.94 9.17
N GLN A 113 -15.54 17.16 9.87
CA GLN A 113 -15.70 15.70 9.89
C GLN A 113 -16.99 15.36 10.65
N TRP A 114 -17.91 14.66 9.99
CA TRP A 114 -19.06 14.04 10.63
C TRP A 114 -18.83 12.55 10.71
N VAL A 115 -18.95 11.98 11.91
CA VAL A 115 -18.91 10.53 12.11
C VAL A 115 -20.32 10.07 12.45
N LEU A 116 -20.96 9.40 11.51
CA LEU A 116 -22.23 8.72 11.75
C LEU A 116 -21.95 7.30 12.22
N SER A 117 -22.30 7.02 13.47
CA SER A 117 -22.22 5.67 14.03
C SER A 117 -23.54 4.95 13.79
N LEU A 118 -23.51 3.87 13.00
CA LEU A 118 -24.67 3.02 12.83
C LEU A 118 -24.80 2.04 14.01
N PRO A 119 -26.03 1.72 14.46
CA PRO A 119 -26.29 0.58 15.33
C PRO A 119 -25.67 -0.69 14.79
N ILE A 120 -25.13 -1.56 15.66
CA ILE A 120 -24.46 -2.82 15.28
C ILE A 120 -25.26 -3.63 14.25
N PRO A 121 -26.60 -3.81 14.39
CA PRO A 121 -27.38 -4.58 13.42
C PRO A 121 -27.38 -4.00 12.00
N LEU A 122 -27.23 -2.67 11.86
CA LEU A 122 -27.29 -1.99 10.56
C LEU A 122 -25.92 -1.91 9.85
N ARG A 123 -24.81 -2.18 10.55
CA ARG A 123 -23.46 -2.09 9.96
C ARG A 123 -23.24 -3.12 8.86
N LEU A 124 -23.79 -4.33 9.00
CA LEU A 124 -23.63 -5.41 8.02
C LEU A 124 -24.46 -5.20 6.75
N LEU A 125 -25.56 -4.44 6.81
CA LEU A 125 -26.42 -4.18 5.66
C LEU A 125 -25.86 -3.13 4.70
N LEU A 126 -24.90 -2.32 5.17
CA LEU A 126 -24.32 -1.18 4.45
C LEU A 126 -22.82 -1.33 4.17
N ALA A 127 -22.24 -2.48 4.51
CA ALA A 127 -20.86 -2.85 4.22
C ALA A 127 -20.76 -3.56 2.86
#